data_AF-A0A9W7BRY8-F1
#
_entry.id   AF-A0A9W7BRY8-F1
#
_cell.length_a   1.000
_cell.length_b   1.000
_cell.length_c   1.000
_cell.angle_alpha   90.00
_cell.angle_beta   90.00
_cell.angle_gamma   90.00
#
_symmetry.space_group_name_H-M   'P 1'
#
loop_
_entity.id
_entity.type
_entity.pdbx_description
1 polymer ?
#
loop_
_entity_poly.entity_id
_entity_poly.type
_entity_poly.pdbx_seq_one_letter_code
_entity_poly.pdbx_strand_id
1 'polypeptide(L)'
;MSNEFLSTYGGRNKNLPQTLTLDHVSPATRLLEKRRQMFEVQEALDAQKEEFARREDAFRRREEALRKKDLELQESLIKFNKFLQENESKRNRAIKRAADEKKQREIKETEITKLTRQYHEKMLEEKTLKEQVLKNEKYQKFLMDVVEFVQGTSEDFPEVQDLLNRYNTLRVANEDLNKRQTNHDVENEEKRQQFAQFTKERANEVLNRNNEIATLQKNLEGHAMATLQAQYNVDSSISNMSDKVLQLGQMLASIENLLERFETQAKHMKRNKDTPKTFGDKADVSGSAEDLEREGKRAHEHLEDIAIYMIDYSSIVREWEAEITAGTQKQDF
;
A
#
# COMPACT_ATOMS: atom_id res chain seq x y z
N MET A 1 102.05 -14.21 -71.94
CA MET A 1 102.68 -15.26 -71.12
C MET A 1 102.98 -16.56 -71.89
N SER A 2 102.74 -16.61 -73.20
CA SER A 2 102.95 -17.80 -74.04
C SER A 2 104.42 -18.02 -74.46
N ASN A 3 105.26 -16.98 -74.38
CA ASN A 3 106.68 -17.04 -74.79
C ASN A 3 107.64 -17.50 -73.68
N GLU A 4 107.24 -17.45 -72.41
CA GLU A 4 108.09 -17.92 -71.29
C GLU A 4 108.03 -19.44 -71.10
N PHE A 5 106.93 -20.09 -71.51
CA PHE A 5 106.75 -21.53 -71.35
C PHE A 5 107.65 -22.34 -72.30
N LEU A 6 107.86 -21.85 -73.52
CA LEU A 6 108.81 -22.44 -74.48
C LEU A 6 110.28 -22.18 -74.09
N SER A 7 110.57 -21.07 -73.39
CA SER A 7 111.94 -20.77 -72.94
C SER A 7 112.37 -21.57 -71.71
N THR A 8 111.43 -22.05 -70.89
CA THR A 8 111.72 -22.84 -69.67
C THR A 8 111.81 -24.34 -69.92
N TYR A 9 111.10 -24.85 -70.94
CA TYR A 9 111.15 -26.27 -71.32
C TYR A 9 111.95 -26.55 -72.60
N GLY A 10 112.31 -25.52 -73.37
CA GLY A 10 113.27 -25.58 -74.47
C GLY A 10 114.70 -25.68 -73.95
N GLY A 11 115.03 -26.80 -73.30
CA GLY A 11 116.40 -27.08 -72.88
C GLY A 11 117.32 -26.98 -74.09
N ARG A 12 118.25 -26.01 -74.08
CA ARG A 12 119.45 -26.07 -74.93
C ARG A 12 120.18 -27.34 -74.55
N ASN A 13 119.96 -28.39 -75.31
CA ASN A 13 120.61 -29.66 -75.11
C ASN A 13 122.11 -29.45 -75.38
N LYS A 14 122.91 -29.32 -74.31
CA LYS A 14 124.37 -29.11 -74.38
C LYS A 14 125.12 -30.34 -74.90
N ASN A 15 124.40 -31.41 -75.23
CA ASN A 15 124.92 -32.70 -75.66
C ASN A 15 124.63 -32.99 -77.15
N LEU A 16 124.48 -31.96 -78.00
CA LEU A 16 124.46 -32.20 -79.44
C LEU A 16 125.88 -32.59 -79.90
N PRO A 17 126.07 -33.74 -80.56
CA PRO A 17 127.39 -34.20 -80.97
C PRO A 17 128.04 -33.23 -81.95
N GLN A 18 129.28 -32.84 -81.64
CA GLN A 18 130.07 -31.88 -82.40
C GLN A 18 130.57 -32.55 -83.69
N THR A 19 130.21 -32.01 -84.86
CA THR A 19 130.64 -32.54 -86.16
C THR A 19 132.15 -32.39 -86.32
N LEU A 20 132.89 -33.50 -86.22
CA LEU A 20 134.29 -33.59 -86.61
C LEU A 20 134.38 -33.91 -88.11
N THR A 21 134.87 -32.96 -88.91
CA THR A 21 135.12 -33.15 -90.35
C THR A 21 136.51 -33.73 -90.58
N LEU A 22 136.59 -35.01 -90.96
CA LEU A 22 137.83 -35.69 -91.33
C LEU A 22 137.96 -35.74 -92.87
N ASP A 23 138.71 -34.79 -93.45
CA ASP A 23 138.82 -34.61 -94.90
C ASP A 23 139.85 -35.53 -95.59
N HIS A 24 140.79 -36.13 -94.86
CA HIS A 24 141.91 -36.91 -95.41
C HIS A 24 141.95 -38.37 -94.95
N VAL A 25 140.80 -39.05 -94.96
CA VAL A 25 140.69 -40.49 -94.64
C VAL A 25 139.88 -41.22 -95.71
N SER A 26 140.13 -42.52 -95.86
CA SER A 26 139.45 -43.40 -96.82
C SER A 26 137.92 -43.20 -96.77
N PRO A 27 137.20 -43.26 -97.92
CA PRO A 27 135.74 -43.14 -97.96
C PRO A 27 135.01 -44.04 -96.96
N ALA A 28 135.58 -45.20 -96.63
CA ALA A 28 135.09 -46.10 -95.59
C ALA A 28 135.08 -45.44 -94.19
N THR A 29 136.12 -44.68 -93.82
CA THR A 29 136.27 -44.01 -92.53
C THR A 29 135.30 -42.83 -92.38
N ARG A 30 135.03 -42.06 -93.45
CA ARG A 30 134.05 -40.96 -93.43
C ARG A 30 132.62 -41.46 -93.26
N LEU A 31 132.29 -42.59 -93.89
CA LEU A 31 130.99 -43.25 -93.72
C LEU A 31 130.81 -43.74 -92.28
N LEU A 32 131.86 -44.29 -91.66
CA LEU A 32 131.83 -44.70 -90.25
C LEU A 32 131.60 -43.52 -89.31
N GLU A 33 132.26 -42.38 -89.54
CA GLU A 33 132.06 -41.18 -88.72
C GLU A 33 130.66 -40.57 -88.90
N LYS A 34 130.11 -40.56 -90.12
CA LYS A 34 128.71 -40.13 -90.34
C LYS A 34 127.70 -41.08 -89.70
N ARG A 35 127.96 -42.39 -89.69
CA ARG A 35 127.14 -43.37 -88.95
C ARG A 35 127.23 -43.14 -87.44
N ARG A 36 128.42 -42.83 -86.91
CA ARG A 36 128.62 -42.47 -85.51
C ARG A 36 127.86 -41.19 -85.13
N GLN A 37 127.97 -40.11 -85.91
CA GLN A 37 127.21 -38.87 -85.69
C GLN A 37 125.69 -39.10 -85.75
N MET A 38 125.21 -39.89 -86.71
CA MET A 38 123.79 -40.29 -86.75
C MET A 38 123.39 -41.07 -85.50
N PHE A 39 124.23 -41.98 -85.03
CA PHE A 39 123.99 -42.74 -83.80
C PHE A 39 123.95 -41.82 -82.57
N GLU A 40 124.90 -40.90 -82.42
CA GLU A 40 124.94 -39.94 -81.30
C GLU A 40 123.73 -38.99 -81.31
N VAL A 41 123.28 -38.52 -82.48
CA VAL A 41 122.05 -37.70 -82.60
C VAL A 41 120.81 -38.54 -82.30
N GLN A 42 120.77 -39.78 -82.79
CA GLN A 42 119.66 -40.70 -82.53
C GLN A 42 119.57 -41.04 -81.04
N GLU A 43 120.70 -41.30 -80.39
CA GLU A 43 120.81 -41.54 -78.94
C GLU A 43 120.38 -40.31 -78.14
N ALA A 44 120.81 -39.10 -78.52
CA ALA A 44 120.38 -37.86 -77.86
C ALA A 44 118.88 -37.58 -78.05
N LEU A 45 118.32 -37.86 -79.23
CA LEU A 45 116.89 -37.75 -79.52
C LEU A 45 116.08 -38.76 -78.71
N ASP A 46 116.55 -40.00 -78.63
CA ASP A 46 115.90 -41.05 -77.86
C ASP A 46 115.97 -40.78 -76.35
N ALA A 47 117.10 -40.26 -75.85
CA ALA A 47 117.22 -39.78 -74.47
C ALA A 47 116.26 -38.61 -74.16
N GLN A 48 116.08 -37.68 -75.10
CA GLN A 48 115.15 -36.56 -74.95
C GLN A 48 113.69 -37.03 -75.00
N LYS A 49 113.34 -37.97 -75.88
CA LYS A 49 112.02 -38.61 -75.91
C LYS A 49 111.74 -39.34 -74.60
N GLU A 50 112.71 -40.08 -74.08
CA GLU A 50 112.58 -40.76 -72.79
C GLU A 50 112.39 -39.75 -71.64
N GLU A 51 113.11 -38.63 -71.65
CA GLU A 51 112.92 -37.56 -70.66
C GLU A 51 111.53 -36.92 -70.74
N PHE A 52 111.03 -36.61 -71.94
CA PHE A 52 109.68 -36.08 -72.12
C PHE A 52 108.62 -37.10 -71.71
N ALA A 53 108.77 -38.37 -72.07
CA ALA A 53 107.87 -39.44 -71.63
C ALA A 53 107.84 -39.54 -70.11
N ARG A 54 109.00 -39.49 -69.43
CA ARG A 54 109.09 -39.46 -67.97
C ARG A 54 108.38 -38.25 -67.36
N ARG A 55 108.52 -37.06 -67.95
CA ARG A 55 107.85 -35.84 -67.47
C ARG A 55 106.34 -35.91 -67.72
N GLU A 56 105.89 -36.40 -68.87
CA GLU A 56 104.48 -36.59 -69.19
C GLU A 56 103.82 -37.57 -68.20
N ASP A 57 104.47 -38.70 -67.92
CA ASP A 57 104.01 -39.66 -66.92
C ASP A 57 103.95 -39.04 -65.52
N ALA A 58 104.92 -38.20 -65.14
CA ALA A 58 104.91 -37.50 -63.87
C ALA A 58 103.76 -36.48 -63.77
N PHE A 59 103.46 -35.74 -64.85
CA PHE A 59 102.33 -34.84 -64.91
C PHE A 59 101.00 -35.58 -64.87
N ARG A 60 100.86 -36.67 -65.63
CA ARG A 60 99.66 -37.51 -65.63
C ARG A 60 99.36 -38.06 -64.23
N ARG A 61 100.38 -38.59 -63.54
CA ARG A 61 100.26 -39.04 -62.14
C ARG A 61 99.85 -37.90 -61.20
N ARG A 62 100.40 -36.70 -61.39
CA ARG A 62 100.06 -35.53 -60.56
C ARG A 62 98.63 -35.05 -60.81
N GLU A 63 98.19 -35.04 -62.07
CA GLU A 63 96.82 -34.69 -62.45
C GLU A 63 95.82 -35.70 -61.88
N GLU A 64 96.09 -37.00 -62.02
CA GLU A 64 95.28 -38.07 -61.43
C GLU A 64 95.21 -37.95 -59.90
N ALA A 65 96.32 -37.64 -59.23
CA ALA A 65 96.35 -37.43 -57.79
C ALA A 65 95.55 -36.20 -57.34
N LEU A 66 95.62 -35.09 -58.10
CA LEU A 66 94.82 -33.89 -57.83
C LEU A 66 93.33 -34.17 -58.04
N ARG A 67 92.97 -34.85 -59.13
CA ARG A 67 91.58 -35.22 -59.41
C ARG A 67 91.01 -36.14 -58.33
N LYS A 68 91.81 -37.08 -57.82
CA LYS A 68 91.42 -37.92 -56.68
C LYS A 68 91.16 -37.10 -55.42
N LYS A 69 92.06 -36.17 -55.08
CA LYS A 69 91.88 -35.28 -53.92
C LYS A 69 90.65 -34.37 -54.05
N ASP A 70 90.39 -33.86 -55.25
CA ASP A 70 89.19 -33.05 -55.50
C ASP A 70 87.90 -33.88 -55.29
N LEU A 71 87.86 -35.10 -55.81
CA LEU A 71 86.72 -36.01 -55.59
C LEU A 71 86.53 -36.35 -54.09
N GLU A 72 87.61 -36.64 -53.37
CA GLU A 72 87.58 -36.88 -51.92
C GLU A 72 87.06 -35.65 -51.15
N LEU A 73 87.46 -34.44 -51.55
CA LEU A 73 86.96 -33.20 -50.96
C LEU A 73 85.47 -33.00 -51.25
N GLN A 74 85.03 -33.19 -52.50
CA GLN A 74 83.62 -33.11 -52.86
C GLN A 74 82.75 -34.10 -52.07
N GLU A 75 83.20 -35.36 -51.94
CA GLU A 75 82.52 -36.35 -51.11
C GLU A 75 82.47 -35.93 -49.64
N SER A 76 83.56 -35.39 -49.10
CA SER A 76 83.62 -34.92 -47.72
C SER A 76 82.63 -33.77 -47.47
N LEU A 77 82.49 -32.84 -48.42
CA LEU A 77 81.55 -31.72 -48.35
C LEU A 77 80.10 -32.22 -48.39
N ILE A 78 79.79 -33.20 -49.23
CA ILE A 78 78.45 -33.81 -49.28
C ILE A 78 78.14 -34.49 -47.93
N LYS A 79 79.08 -35.28 -47.39
CA LYS A 79 78.92 -35.93 -46.08
C LYS A 79 78.75 -34.91 -44.96
N PHE A 80 79.52 -33.82 -44.97
CA PHE A 80 79.43 -32.76 -43.98
C PHE A 80 78.11 -31.98 -44.06
N ASN A 81 77.66 -31.60 -45.26
CA ASN A 81 76.36 -30.96 -45.45
C ASN A 81 75.22 -31.86 -44.98
N LYS A 82 75.27 -33.16 -45.31
CA LYS A 82 74.29 -34.14 -44.82
C LYS A 82 74.31 -34.22 -43.29
N PHE A 83 75.49 -34.27 -42.68
CA PHE A 83 75.64 -34.28 -41.22
C PHE A 83 75.06 -33.01 -40.57
N LEU A 84 75.31 -31.83 -41.14
CA LEU A 84 74.75 -30.56 -40.64
C LEU A 84 73.22 -30.56 -40.72
N GLN A 85 72.64 -30.97 -41.85
CA GLN A 85 71.19 -31.06 -42.01
C GLN A 85 70.56 -32.05 -41.04
N GLU A 86 71.17 -33.23 -40.86
CA GLU A 86 70.69 -34.24 -39.91
C GLU A 86 70.80 -33.75 -38.46
N ASN A 87 71.90 -33.07 -38.10
CA ASN A 87 72.09 -32.50 -36.78
C ASN A 87 71.09 -31.38 -36.48
N GLU A 88 70.90 -30.46 -37.43
CA GLU A 88 69.91 -29.40 -37.32
C GLU A 88 68.49 -29.98 -37.20
N SER A 89 68.17 -31.02 -37.99
CA SER A 89 66.91 -31.75 -37.90
C SER A 89 66.72 -32.40 -36.52
N LYS A 90 67.78 -33.00 -35.94
CA LYS A 90 67.76 -33.56 -34.57
C LYS A 90 67.56 -32.47 -33.52
N ARG A 91 68.28 -31.34 -33.63
CA ARG A 91 68.15 -30.18 -32.75
C ARG A 91 66.73 -29.62 -32.78
N ASN A 92 66.19 -29.38 -33.97
CA ASN A 92 64.84 -28.82 -34.13
C ASN A 92 63.77 -29.78 -33.57
N ARG A 93 63.93 -31.10 -33.76
CA ARG A 93 63.05 -32.10 -33.12
C ARG A 93 63.14 -32.05 -31.59
N ALA A 94 64.34 -31.94 -31.03
CA ALA A 94 64.53 -31.86 -29.58
C ALA A 94 63.91 -30.59 -28.99
N ILE A 95 64.15 -29.44 -29.64
CA ILE A 95 63.56 -28.14 -29.25
C ILE A 95 62.03 -28.21 -29.30
N LYS A 96 61.47 -28.76 -30.39
CA LYS A 96 60.02 -28.90 -30.53
C LYS A 96 59.42 -29.78 -29.42
N ARG A 97 60.02 -30.94 -29.14
CA ARG A 97 59.55 -31.82 -28.06
C ARG A 97 59.61 -31.14 -26.70
N ALA A 98 60.71 -30.44 -26.39
CA ALA A 98 60.84 -29.71 -25.15
C ALA A 98 59.77 -28.60 -25.01
N ALA A 99 59.45 -27.89 -26.10
CA ALA A 99 58.39 -26.90 -26.11
C ALA A 99 57.00 -27.52 -25.93
N ASP A 100 56.71 -28.64 -26.60
CA ASP A 100 55.45 -29.36 -26.47
C ASP A 100 55.26 -29.91 -25.04
N GLU A 101 56.30 -30.50 -24.45
CA GLU A 101 56.30 -30.98 -23.05
C GLU A 101 56.10 -29.85 -22.05
N LYS A 102 56.78 -28.70 -22.26
CA LYS A 102 56.59 -27.52 -21.42
C LYS A 102 55.15 -27.02 -21.46
N LYS A 103 54.56 -26.93 -22.65
CA LYS A 103 53.16 -26.53 -22.82
C LYS A 103 52.19 -27.50 -22.15
N GLN A 104 52.43 -28.80 -22.28
CA GLN A 104 51.61 -29.82 -21.59
C GLN A 104 51.72 -29.71 -20.07
N ARG A 105 52.93 -29.46 -19.55
CA ARG A 105 53.15 -29.23 -18.11
C ARG A 105 52.38 -28.00 -17.62
N GLU A 106 52.45 -26.87 -18.33
CA GLU A 106 51.74 -25.64 -17.97
C GLU A 106 50.22 -25.88 -17.91
N ILE A 107 49.65 -26.59 -18.90
CA ILE A 107 48.22 -26.95 -18.89
C ILE A 107 47.88 -27.77 -17.64
N LYS A 108 48.67 -28.81 -17.33
CA LYS A 108 48.44 -29.64 -16.14
C LYS A 108 48.60 -28.87 -14.83
N GLU A 109 49.55 -27.93 -14.74
CA GLU A 109 49.72 -27.09 -13.54
C GLU A 109 48.51 -26.19 -13.30
N THR A 110 47.93 -25.62 -14.37
CA THR A 110 46.67 -24.85 -14.26
C THR A 110 45.50 -25.73 -13.81
N GLU A 111 45.41 -26.96 -14.32
CA GLU A 111 44.37 -27.91 -13.93
C GLU A 111 44.52 -28.35 -12.46
N ILE A 112 45.73 -28.66 -12.01
CA ILE A 112 46.04 -28.97 -10.61
C ILE A 112 45.62 -27.81 -9.71
N THR A 113 45.97 -26.58 -10.08
CA THR A 113 45.63 -25.38 -9.29
C THR A 113 44.12 -25.21 -9.17
N LYS A 114 43.39 -25.43 -10.28
CA LYS A 114 41.93 -25.38 -10.29
C LYS A 114 41.30 -26.47 -9.41
N LEU A 115 41.76 -27.71 -9.55
CA LEU A 115 41.23 -28.85 -8.79
C LEU A 115 41.53 -28.72 -7.29
N THR A 116 42.73 -28.28 -6.92
CA THR A 116 43.11 -28.02 -5.53
C THR A 116 42.22 -26.96 -4.89
N ARG A 117 41.89 -25.88 -5.62
CA ARG A 117 40.94 -24.87 -5.13
C ARG A 117 39.56 -25.48 -4.88
N GLN A 118 39.02 -26.23 -5.84
CA GLN A 118 37.71 -26.88 -5.70
C GLN A 118 37.67 -27.87 -4.55
N TYR A 119 38.75 -28.62 -4.35
CA TYR A 119 38.89 -29.53 -3.22
C TYR A 119 38.81 -28.79 -1.89
N HIS A 120 39.54 -27.68 -1.73
CA HIS A 120 39.50 -26.89 -0.50
C HIS A 120 38.13 -26.23 -0.26
N GLU A 121 37.47 -25.75 -1.30
CA GLU A 121 36.09 -25.24 -1.22
C GLU A 121 35.13 -26.32 -0.71
N LYS A 122 35.22 -27.53 -1.26
CA LYS A 122 34.38 -28.67 -0.83
C LYS A 122 34.70 -29.14 0.59
N MET A 123 35.96 -29.15 0.99
CA MET A 123 36.37 -29.46 2.36
C MET A 123 35.81 -28.47 3.37
N LEU A 124 35.78 -27.18 3.02
CA LEU A 124 35.20 -26.14 3.87
C LEU A 124 33.68 -26.32 3.97
N GLU A 125 33.00 -26.54 2.85
CA GLU A 125 31.56 -26.82 2.81
C GLU A 125 31.22 -28.05 3.68
N GLU A 126 31.94 -29.16 3.52
CA GLU A 126 31.77 -30.37 4.33
C GLU A 126 31.93 -30.08 5.83
N LYS A 127 32.96 -29.31 6.22
CA LYS A 127 33.18 -28.92 7.60
C LYS A 127 31.99 -28.12 8.15
N THR A 128 31.51 -27.13 7.39
CA THR A 128 30.38 -26.30 7.83
C THR A 128 29.09 -27.12 7.97
N LEU A 129 28.83 -28.05 7.03
CA LEU A 129 27.69 -28.95 7.09
C LEU A 129 27.78 -29.89 8.30
N LYS A 130 28.96 -30.46 8.57
CA LYS A 130 29.19 -31.29 9.77
C LYS A 130 28.91 -30.53 11.06
N GLU A 131 29.37 -29.28 11.17
CA GLU A 131 29.08 -28.45 12.34
C GLU A 131 27.58 -28.14 12.48
N GLN A 132 26.87 -27.91 11.37
CA GLN A 132 25.42 -27.71 11.38
C GLN A 132 24.66 -28.98 11.79
N VAL A 133 25.06 -30.15 11.28
CA VAL A 133 24.48 -31.44 11.67
C VAL A 133 24.67 -31.67 13.16
N LEU A 134 25.87 -31.48 13.70
CA LEU A 134 26.14 -31.64 15.13
C LEU A 134 25.30 -30.69 16.00
N LYS A 135 25.14 -29.43 15.57
CA LYS A 135 24.28 -28.46 16.28
C LYS A 135 22.81 -28.88 16.27
N ASN A 136 22.35 -29.51 15.19
CA ASN A 136 20.95 -29.89 14.99
C ASN A 136 20.60 -31.28 15.53
N GLU A 137 21.59 -32.15 15.72
CA GLU A 137 21.43 -33.53 16.20
C GLU A 137 20.67 -33.59 17.53
N LYS A 138 20.90 -32.63 18.44
CA LYS A 138 20.18 -32.55 19.72
C LYS A 138 18.67 -32.37 19.54
N TYR A 139 18.22 -31.64 18.52
CA TYR A 139 16.80 -31.44 18.25
C TYR A 139 16.18 -32.67 17.61
N GLN A 140 16.93 -33.34 16.72
CA GLN A 140 16.49 -34.63 16.16
C GLN A 140 16.30 -35.67 17.26
N LYS A 141 17.29 -35.83 18.16
CA LYS A 141 17.20 -36.75 19.31
C LYS A 141 15.97 -36.42 20.17
N PHE A 142 15.82 -35.16 20.56
CA PHE A 142 14.65 -34.72 21.32
C PHE A 142 13.32 -35.07 20.63
N LEU A 143 13.19 -34.79 19.32
CA LEU A 143 11.96 -35.09 18.58
C LEU A 143 11.71 -36.60 18.47
N MET A 144 12.76 -37.41 18.32
CA MET A 144 12.65 -38.86 18.34
C MET A 144 12.19 -39.37 19.72
N ASP A 145 12.76 -38.85 20.81
CA ASP A 145 12.37 -39.20 22.18
C ASP A 145 10.89 -38.84 22.44
N VAL A 146 10.43 -37.69 21.92
CA VAL A 146 9.02 -37.28 22.02
C VAL A 146 8.12 -38.22 21.22
N VAL A 147 8.52 -38.64 20.02
CA VAL A 147 7.77 -39.62 19.23
C VAL A 147 7.69 -40.95 19.96
N GLU A 148 8.79 -41.45 20.52
CA GLU A 148 8.81 -42.68 21.32
C GLU A 148 7.89 -42.58 22.54
N PHE A 149 7.92 -41.45 23.25
CA PHE A 149 7.01 -41.19 24.36
C PHE A 149 5.54 -41.17 23.93
N VAL A 150 5.22 -40.48 22.83
CA VAL A 150 3.85 -40.38 22.31
C VAL A 150 3.35 -41.73 21.83
N GLN A 151 4.17 -42.51 21.13
CA GLN A 151 3.85 -43.88 20.69
C GLN A 151 3.47 -44.80 21.85
N GLY A 152 4.03 -44.59 23.05
CA GLY A 152 3.62 -45.31 24.26
C GLY A 152 2.18 -45.03 24.72
N THR A 153 1.55 -43.98 24.18
CA THR A 153 0.21 -43.51 24.59
C THR A 153 -0.82 -43.40 23.44
N SER A 154 -0.36 -43.20 22.20
CA SER A 154 -1.20 -43.05 21.00
C SER A 154 -0.40 -43.50 19.78
N GLU A 155 -1.02 -44.30 18.90
CA GLU A 155 -0.43 -44.77 17.65
C GLU A 155 -0.55 -43.75 16.49
N ASP A 156 -1.13 -42.56 16.74
CA ASP A 156 -1.50 -41.61 15.69
C ASP A 156 -0.31 -40.83 15.10
N PHE A 157 0.85 -40.84 15.77
CA PHE A 157 2.03 -40.06 15.39
C PHE A 157 3.31 -40.92 15.36
N PRO A 158 3.44 -41.84 14.39
CA PRO A 158 4.57 -42.75 14.32
C PRO A 158 5.89 -42.06 13.91
N GLU A 159 5.83 -40.97 13.14
CA GLU A 159 7.04 -40.25 12.71
C GLU A 159 7.12 -38.82 13.26
N VAL A 160 8.34 -38.29 13.33
CA VAL A 160 8.60 -36.89 13.72
C VAL A 160 7.84 -35.91 12.83
N GLN A 161 7.72 -36.23 11.53
CA GLN A 161 6.99 -35.38 10.57
C GLN A 161 5.51 -35.29 10.91
N ASP A 162 4.87 -36.37 11.35
CA ASP A 162 3.46 -36.38 11.72
C ASP A 162 3.21 -35.46 12.92
N LEU A 163 4.08 -35.53 13.93
CA LEU A 163 4.02 -34.67 15.10
C LEU A 163 4.21 -33.19 14.72
N LEU A 164 5.18 -32.88 13.87
CA LEU A 164 5.44 -31.51 13.40
C LEU A 164 4.26 -30.97 12.58
N ASN A 165 3.66 -31.77 11.71
CA ASN A 165 2.49 -31.39 10.92
C ASN A 165 1.28 -31.11 11.82
N ARG A 166 1.06 -31.97 12.83
CA ARG A 166 0.01 -31.77 13.83
C ARG A 166 0.24 -30.50 14.63
N TYR A 167 1.45 -30.30 15.15
CA TYR A 167 1.84 -29.10 15.87
C TYR A 167 1.63 -27.85 15.01
N ASN A 168 2.07 -27.85 13.76
CA ASN A 168 1.90 -26.72 12.85
C ASN A 168 0.42 -26.40 12.63
N THR A 169 -0.42 -27.41 12.39
CA THR A 169 -1.86 -27.22 12.23
C THR A 169 -2.48 -26.62 13.48
N LEU A 170 -2.16 -27.16 14.66
CA LEU A 170 -2.64 -26.66 15.94
C LEU A 170 -2.15 -25.25 16.25
N ARG A 171 -0.88 -24.95 15.95
CA ARG A 171 -0.29 -23.61 16.12
C ARG A 171 -1.02 -22.59 15.25
N VAL A 172 -1.20 -22.88 13.96
CA VAL A 172 -1.90 -21.99 13.03
C VAL A 172 -3.35 -21.79 13.45
N ALA A 173 -4.05 -22.88 13.82
CA ALA A 173 -5.42 -22.78 14.32
C ALA A 173 -5.52 -21.96 15.61
N ASN A 174 -4.58 -22.12 16.54
CA ASN A 174 -4.54 -21.36 17.78
C ASN A 174 -4.25 -19.87 17.50
N GLU A 175 -3.29 -19.56 16.64
CA GLU A 175 -3.01 -18.19 16.21
C GLU A 175 -4.23 -17.52 15.57
N ASP A 176 -4.98 -18.23 14.72
CA ASP A 176 -6.21 -17.73 14.11
C ASP A 176 -7.33 -17.51 15.15
N LEU A 177 -7.56 -18.50 16.04
CA LEU A 177 -8.53 -18.39 17.12
C LEU A 177 -8.21 -17.21 18.05
N ASN A 178 -6.94 -17.05 18.42
CA ASN A 178 -6.51 -15.97 19.31
C ASN A 178 -6.70 -14.60 18.64
N LYS A 179 -6.38 -14.48 17.34
CA LYS A 179 -6.67 -13.25 16.56
C LYS A 179 -8.17 -12.95 16.48
N ARG A 180 -9.01 -13.96 16.24
CA ARG A 180 -10.47 -13.79 16.22
C ARG A 180 -10.99 -13.38 17.59
N GLN A 181 -10.50 -13.99 18.66
CA GLN A 181 -10.85 -13.64 20.02
C GLN A 181 -10.52 -12.16 20.30
N THR A 182 -9.30 -11.73 20.00
CA THR A 182 -8.90 -10.32 20.20
C THR A 182 -9.77 -9.35 19.40
N ASN A 183 -10.13 -9.71 18.15
CA ASN A 183 -10.99 -8.87 17.33
C ASN A 183 -12.41 -8.79 17.91
N HIS A 184 -12.98 -9.92 18.34
CA HIS A 184 -14.30 -9.95 18.95
C HIS A 184 -14.34 -9.20 20.28
N ASP A 185 -13.28 -9.24 21.08
CA ASP A 185 -13.19 -8.48 22.33
C ASP A 185 -13.20 -6.96 22.05
N VAL A 186 -12.46 -6.51 21.04
CA VAL A 186 -12.49 -5.10 20.59
C VAL A 186 -13.88 -4.70 20.08
N GLU A 187 -14.48 -5.49 19.19
CA GLU A 187 -15.83 -5.21 18.66
C GLU A 187 -16.90 -5.19 19.75
N ASN A 188 -16.79 -6.07 20.75
CA ASN A 188 -17.73 -6.13 21.86
C ASN A 188 -17.59 -4.91 22.77
N GLU A 189 -16.35 -4.48 23.05
CA GLU A 189 -16.08 -3.26 23.80
C GLU A 189 -16.61 -2.02 23.08
N GLU A 190 -16.41 -1.91 21.76
CA GLU A 190 -16.99 -0.83 20.95
C GLU A 190 -18.52 -0.81 21.02
N LYS A 191 -19.17 -1.97 20.87
CA LYS A 191 -20.64 -2.09 20.98
C LYS A 191 -21.14 -1.74 22.39
N ARG A 192 -20.42 -2.14 23.44
CA ARG A 192 -20.73 -1.76 24.83
C ARG A 192 -20.65 -0.25 25.02
N GLN A 193 -19.62 0.39 24.49
CA GLN A 193 -19.47 1.85 24.53
C GLN A 193 -20.58 2.56 23.76
N GLN A 194 -20.91 2.11 22.54
CA GLN A 194 -22.01 2.64 21.75
C GLN A 194 -23.36 2.51 22.47
N PHE A 195 -23.63 1.36 23.08
CA PHE A 195 -24.86 1.13 23.84
C PHE A 195 -24.95 2.01 25.09
N ALA A 196 -23.85 2.16 25.83
CA ALA A 196 -23.79 3.05 26.99
C ALA A 196 -24.04 4.51 26.58
N GLN A 197 -23.44 4.95 25.47
CA GLN A 197 -23.64 6.28 24.92
C GLN A 197 -25.11 6.50 24.48
N PHE A 198 -25.67 5.57 23.72
CA PHE A 198 -27.08 5.62 23.29
C PHE A 198 -28.05 5.68 24.48
N THR A 199 -27.79 4.88 25.52
CA THR A 199 -28.62 4.87 26.74
C THR A 199 -28.55 6.22 27.45
N LYS A 200 -27.36 6.81 27.57
CA LYS A 200 -27.16 8.15 28.15
C LYS A 200 -27.88 9.24 27.32
N GLU A 201 -27.78 9.17 26.00
CA GLU A 201 -28.46 10.11 25.10
C GLU A 201 -29.98 10.02 25.24
N ARG A 202 -30.55 8.80 25.27
CA ARG A 202 -32.00 8.62 25.46
C ARG A 202 -32.47 9.03 26.85
N ALA A 203 -31.69 8.76 27.90
CA ALA A 203 -32.00 9.26 29.23
C ALA A 203 -32.04 10.80 29.27
N ASN A 204 -31.07 11.46 28.64
CA ASN A 204 -31.05 12.91 28.50
C ASN A 204 -32.24 13.44 27.70
N GLU A 205 -32.63 12.77 26.62
CA GLU A 205 -33.79 13.17 25.84
C GLU A 205 -35.09 13.05 26.66
N VAL A 206 -35.26 11.96 27.41
CA VAL A 206 -36.41 11.80 28.33
C VAL A 206 -36.44 12.93 29.36
N LEU A 207 -35.29 13.29 29.94
CA LEU A 207 -35.20 14.43 30.87
C LEU A 207 -35.59 15.74 30.18
N ASN A 208 -35.12 15.98 28.95
CA ASN A 208 -35.48 17.17 28.19
C ASN A 208 -36.99 17.22 27.88
N ARG A 209 -37.59 16.10 27.48
CA ARG A 209 -39.04 16.00 27.25
C ARG A 209 -39.84 16.18 28.54
N ASN A 210 -39.37 15.65 29.67
CA ASN A 210 -40.00 15.88 30.97
C ASN A 210 -39.94 17.36 31.36
N ASN A 211 -38.82 18.04 31.11
CA ASN A 211 -38.70 19.48 31.32
C ASN A 211 -39.66 20.27 30.40
N GLU A 212 -39.80 19.87 29.13
CA GLU A 212 -40.80 20.45 28.22
C GLU A 212 -42.23 20.23 28.73
N ILE A 213 -42.57 19.03 29.19
CA ILE A 213 -43.88 18.73 29.78
C ILE A 213 -44.13 19.61 31.00
N ALA A 214 -43.16 19.74 31.90
CA ALA A 214 -43.31 20.57 33.09
C ALA A 214 -43.52 22.05 32.74
N THR A 215 -42.84 22.58 31.72
CA THR A 215 -43.06 23.97 31.26
C THR A 215 -44.44 24.14 30.62
N LEU A 216 -44.89 23.19 29.81
CA LEU A 216 -46.23 23.19 29.23
C LEU A 216 -47.33 23.07 30.29
N GLN A 217 -47.16 22.21 31.30
CA GLN A 217 -48.08 22.08 32.42
C GLN A 217 -48.19 23.39 33.20
N LYS A 218 -47.06 24.03 33.53
CA LYS A 218 -47.04 25.34 34.19
C LYS A 218 -47.78 26.40 33.37
N ASN A 219 -47.60 26.42 32.05
CA ASN A 219 -48.31 27.36 31.18
C ASN A 219 -49.81 27.07 31.16
N LEU A 220 -50.22 25.80 31.09
CA LEU A 220 -51.62 25.38 31.11
C LEU A 220 -52.29 25.76 32.44
N GLU A 221 -51.65 25.50 33.57
CA GLU A 221 -52.12 25.91 34.90
C GLU A 221 -52.26 27.43 34.99
N GLY A 222 -51.30 28.18 34.44
CA GLY A 222 -51.36 29.64 34.35
C GLY A 222 -52.58 30.13 33.54
N HIS A 223 -52.83 29.54 32.37
CA HIS A 223 -54.01 29.85 31.56
C HIS A 223 -55.32 29.44 32.24
N ALA A 224 -55.35 28.29 32.93
CA ALA A 224 -56.51 27.82 33.68
C ALA A 224 -56.84 28.77 34.84
N MET A 225 -55.84 29.23 35.60
CA MET A 225 -56.02 30.24 36.65
C MET A 225 -56.55 31.56 36.07
N ALA A 226 -55.99 32.04 34.97
CA ALA A 226 -56.46 33.28 34.33
C ALA A 226 -57.92 33.15 33.85
N THR A 227 -58.29 31.99 33.31
CA THR A 227 -59.67 31.69 32.88
C THR A 227 -60.62 31.64 34.08
N LEU A 228 -60.23 30.98 35.17
CA LEU A 228 -61.03 30.93 36.40
C LEU A 228 -61.23 32.32 37.00
N GLN A 229 -60.20 33.15 37.01
CA GLN A 229 -60.29 34.52 37.50
C GLN A 229 -61.22 35.38 36.63
N ALA A 230 -61.13 35.23 35.30
CA ALA A 230 -62.06 35.90 34.39
C ALA A 230 -63.51 35.42 34.61
N GLN A 231 -63.73 34.12 34.81
CA GLN A 231 -65.06 33.57 35.12
C GLN A 231 -65.59 34.12 36.44
N TYR A 232 -64.78 34.14 37.50
CA TYR A 232 -65.17 34.72 38.79
C TYR A 232 -65.58 36.20 38.67
N ASN A 233 -64.84 36.98 37.87
CA ASN A 233 -65.19 38.37 37.62
C ASN A 233 -66.54 38.51 36.88
N VAL A 234 -66.81 37.62 35.92
CA VAL A 234 -68.10 37.56 35.21
C VAL A 234 -69.21 37.18 36.18
N ASP A 235 -69.05 36.11 36.96
CA ASP A 235 -70.06 35.63 37.91
C ASP A 235 -70.34 36.67 39.01
N SER A 236 -69.31 37.36 39.51
CA SER A 236 -69.48 38.47 40.45
C SER A 236 -70.24 39.63 39.82
N SER A 237 -69.95 39.96 38.56
CA SER A 237 -70.69 40.98 37.82
C SER A 237 -72.16 40.58 37.62
N ILE A 238 -72.42 39.31 37.30
CA ILE A 238 -73.78 38.74 37.16
C ILE A 238 -74.51 38.77 38.50
N SER A 239 -73.90 38.34 39.60
CA SER A 239 -74.52 38.38 40.94
C SER A 239 -74.86 39.80 41.35
N ASN A 240 -73.91 40.74 41.17
CA ASN A 240 -74.15 42.16 41.44
C ASN A 240 -75.29 42.73 40.57
N MET A 241 -75.39 42.28 39.31
CA MET A 241 -76.49 42.65 38.43
C MET A 241 -77.81 42.04 38.90
N SER A 242 -77.82 40.77 39.30
CA SER A 242 -78.99 40.06 39.82
C SER A 242 -79.50 40.71 41.11
N ASP A 243 -78.62 41.13 42.02
CA ASP A 243 -79.01 41.84 43.25
C ASP A 243 -79.69 43.18 42.93
N LYS A 244 -79.17 43.93 41.95
CA LYS A 244 -79.82 45.16 41.48
C LYS A 244 -81.18 44.89 40.84
N VAL A 245 -81.30 43.83 40.04
CA VAL A 245 -82.58 43.42 39.44
C VAL A 245 -83.58 43.02 40.53
N LEU A 246 -83.15 42.30 41.56
CA LEU A 246 -84.02 41.94 42.69
C LEU A 246 -84.49 43.17 43.47
N GLN A 247 -83.59 44.12 43.77
CA GLN A 247 -83.96 45.38 44.42
C GLN A 247 -84.97 46.17 43.58
N LEU A 248 -84.79 46.20 42.26
CA LEU A 248 -85.75 46.80 41.35
C LEU A 248 -87.11 46.10 41.42
N GLY A 249 -87.14 44.76 41.33
CA GLY A 249 -88.37 43.97 41.48
C GLY A 249 -89.08 44.19 42.81
N GLN A 250 -88.35 44.31 43.92
CA GLN A 250 -88.92 44.65 45.23
C GLN A 250 -89.52 46.06 45.27
N MET A 251 -88.88 47.04 44.64
CA MET A 251 -89.45 48.39 44.50
C MET A 251 -90.74 48.35 43.67
N LEU A 252 -90.74 47.68 42.52
CA LEU A 252 -91.91 47.53 41.66
C LEU A 252 -93.08 46.86 42.39
N ALA A 253 -92.83 45.74 43.07
CA ALA A 253 -93.85 45.04 43.87
C ALA A 253 -94.36 45.89 45.05
N SER A 254 -93.52 46.73 45.65
CA SER A 254 -93.95 47.65 46.71
C SER A 254 -94.86 48.76 46.16
N ILE A 255 -94.57 49.26 44.96
CA ILE A 255 -95.40 50.23 44.24
C ILE A 255 -96.76 49.59 43.89
N GLU A 256 -96.76 48.37 43.35
CA GLU A 256 -98.01 47.63 43.06
C GLU A 256 -98.82 47.35 44.33
N ASN A 257 -98.18 46.93 45.42
CA ASN A 257 -98.87 46.72 46.71
C ASN A 257 -99.45 48.03 47.27
N LEU A 258 -98.79 49.17 47.06
CA LEU A 258 -99.33 50.47 47.45
C LEU A 258 -100.54 50.83 46.59
N LEU A 259 -100.46 50.68 45.27
CA LEU A 259 -101.58 50.91 44.35
C LEU A 259 -102.78 50.02 44.71
N GLU A 260 -102.57 48.72 44.95
CA GLU A 260 -103.63 47.80 45.37
C GLU A 260 -104.26 48.22 46.70
N ARG A 261 -103.48 48.74 47.65
CA ARG A 261 -104.01 49.29 48.91
C ARG A 261 -104.88 50.54 48.69
N PHE A 262 -104.47 51.45 47.81
CA PHE A 262 -105.28 52.62 47.45
C PHE A 262 -106.57 52.20 46.71
N GLU A 263 -106.50 51.23 45.81
CA GLU A 263 -107.68 50.68 45.14
C GLU A 263 -108.62 49.94 46.09
N THR A 264 -108.09 49.17 47.04
CA THR A 264 -108.91 48.42 48.01
C THR A 264 -109.54 49.34 49.06
N GLN A 265 -108.85 50.42 49.48
CA GLN A 265 -109.48 51.48 50.28
C GLN A 265 -110.54 52.25 49.48
N ALA A 266 -110.35 52.50 48.18
CA ALA A 266 -111.38 53.07 47.31
C ALA A 266 -112.59 52.13 47.12
N LYS A 267 -112.39 50.80 47.17
CA LYS A 267 -113.44 49.77 47.06
C LYS A 267 -114.20 49.50 48.37
N HIS A 268 -113.77 50.03 49.52
CA HIS A 268 -114.43 49.83 50.81
C HIS A 268 -115.76 50.60 51.02
N MET A 269 -116.26 51.32 50.00
CA MET A 269 -117.61 51.92 49.98
C MET A 269 -118.74 50.97 49.51
N LYS A 270 -118.47 49.73 49.06
CA LYS A 270 -119.52 48.72 48.76
C LYS A 270 -119.08 47.28 49.08
N ARG A 271 -120.06 46.51 49.55
CA ARG A 271 -120.02 45.25 50.33
C ARG A 271 -119.65 43.97 49.54
N ASN A 272 -119.00 43.03 50.26
CA ASN A 272 -118.86 41.57 50.13
C ASN A 272 -118.78 40.86 48.76
N LYS A 273 -117.71 40.06 48.59
CA LYS A 273 -117.85 38.59 48.42
C LYS A 273 -116.54 37.85 48.70
N ASP A 274 -116.68 36.69 49.35
CA ASP A 274 -115.64 35.74 49.71
C ASP A 274 -115.11 34.88 48.54
N THR A 275 -113.93 34.29 48.80
CA THR A 275 -113.40 32.98 48.35
C THR A 275 -112.37 32.98 47.18
N PRO A 276 -111.51 31.93 47.02
CA PRO A 276 -110.11 31.96 47.45
C PRO A 276 -109.09 31.36 46.43
N LYS A 277 -107.79 31.53 46.75
CA LYS A 277 -106.59 30.74 46.34
C LYS A 277 -106.34 30.44 44.84
N THR A 278 -105.11 30.71 44.40
CA THR A 278 -104.22 29.65 43.89
C THR A 278 -102.74 30.05 43.96
N PHE A 279 -101.94 29.11 44.45
CA PHE A 279 -100.49 29.03 44.29
C PHE A 279 -100.11 28.97 42.80
N GLY A 280 -98.99 29.59 42.44
CA GLY A 280 -98.38 29.47 41.12
C GLY A 280 -96.94 30.00 41.13
N ASP A 281 -96.01 29.07 41.25
CA ASP A 281 -94.65 29.00 40.71
C ASP A 281 -93.74 30.24 40.70
N LYS A 282 -92.55 30.03 41.28
CA LYS A 282 -91.38 30.89 41.13
C LYS A 282 -91.00 30.98 39.65
N ALA A 283 -91.22 32.15 39.06
CA ALA A 283 -90.82 32.45 37.70
C ALA A 283 -89.29 32.52 37.60
N ASP A 284 -88.80 31.86 36.55
CA ASP A 284 -87.44 31.85 36.04
C ASP A 284 -87.08 33.25 35.53
N VAL A 285 -86.01 33.85 36.06
CA VAL A 285 -85.61 35.24 35.76
C VAL A 285 -84.72 35.26 34.52
N SER A 286 -85.34 35.37 33.35
CA SER A 286 -84.66 35.75 32.10
C SER A 286 -85.41 36.84 31.33
N GLY A 287 -85.87 37.88 32.06
CA GLY A 287 -86.48 39.06 31.44
C GLY A 287 -85.44 39.92 30.72
N SER A 288 -85.71 40.31 29.47
CA SER A 288 -84.87 41.21 28.68
C SER A 288 -84.74 42.57 29.37
N ALA A 289 -83.66 43.32 29.11
CA ALA A 289 -83.52 44.71 29.57
C ALA A 289 -84.70 45.59 29.12
N GLU A 290 -85.31 45.26 27.97
CA GLU A 290 -86.52 45.91 27.45
C GLU A 290 -87.77 45.62 28.31
N ASP A 291 -87.86 44.44 28.93
CA ASP A 291 -88.98 44.06 29.79
C ASP A 291 -88.90 44.79 31.13
N LEU A 292 -87.69 44.90 31.71
CA LEU A 292 -87.43 45.69 32.91
C LEU A 292 -87.68 47.19 32.68
N GLU A 293 -87.34 47.73 31.50
CA GLU A 293 -87.65 49.12 31.15
C GLU A 293 -89.16 49.35 31.03
N ARG A 294 -89.91 48.38 30.48
CA ARG A 294 -91.37 48.44 30.35
C ARG A 294 -92.08 48.32 31.71
N GLU A 295 -91.60 47.47 32.60
CA GLU A 295 -92.09 47.41 33.99
C GLU A 295 -91.75 48.68 34.77
N GLY A 296 -90.55 49.25 34.56
CA GLY A 296 -90.18 50.54 35.14
C GLY A 296 -91.12 51.68 34.72
N LYS A 297 -91.50 51.75 33.44
CA LYS A 297 -92.49 52.71 32.95
C LYS A 297 -93.88 52.50 33.55
N ARG A 298 -94.34 51.25 33.65
CA ARG A 298 -95.63 50.91 34.31
C ARG A 298 -95.64 51.29 35.79
N ALA A 299 -94.56 51.05 36.53
CA ALA A 299 -94.50 51.48 37.93
C ALA A 299 -94.45 53.01 38.08
N HIS A 300 -93.91 53.74 37.10
CA HIS A 300 -94.01 55.19 37.07
C HIS A 300 -95.47 55.64 36.90
N GLU A 301 -96.21 55.02 35.98
CA GLU A 301 -97.66 55.25 35.80
C GLU A 301 -98.44 54.90 37.09
N HIS A 302 -98.16 53.77 37.72
CA HIS A 302 -98.78 53.40 39.00
C HIS A 302 -98.48 54.41 40.12
N LEU A 303 -97.27 54.98 40.16
CA LEU A 303 -96.93 56.05 41.12
C LEU A 303 -97.68 57.36 40.80
N GLU A 304 -97.92 57.67 39.53
CA GLU A 304 -98.75 58.80 39.11
C GLU A 304 -100.22 58.61 39.52
N ASP A 305 -100.77 57.40 39.33
CA ASP A 305 -102.13 57.06 39.78
C ASP A 305 -102.27 57.17 41.31
N ILE A 306 -101.28 56.65 42.07
CA ILE A 306 -101.21 56.87 43.53
C ILE A 306 -101.19 58.36 43.87
N ALA A 307 -100.44 59.17 43.13
CA ALA A 307 -100.37 60.61 43.35
C ALA A 307 -101.72 61.30 43.09
N ILE A 308 -102.47 60.88 42.07
CA ILE A 308 -103.85 61.35 41.80
C ILE A 308 -104.77 60.99 42.97
N TYR A 309 -104.75 59.73 43.45
CA TYR A 309 -105.54 59.34 44.62
C TYR A 309 -105.19 60.14 45.88
N MET A 310 -103.91 60.49 46.08
CA MET A 310 -103.51 61.37 47.17
C MET A 310 -104.01 62.82 47.01
N ILE A 311 -104.04 63.33 45.77
CA ILE A 311 -104.60 64.66 45.45
C ILE A 311 -106.11 64.67 45.67
N ASP A 312 -106.84 63.63 45.24
CA ASP A 312 -108.26 63.47 45.49
C ASP A 312 -108.54 63.40 47.00
N TYR A 313 -107.78 62.60 47.76
CA TYR A 313 -107.93 62.57 49.22
C TYR A 313 -107.67 63.95 49.85
N SER A 314 -106.66 64.69 49.39
CA SER A 314 -106.39 66.05 49.87
C SER A 314 -107.51 67.04 49.50
N SER A 315 -108.17 66.84 48.36
CA SER A 315 -109.29 67.65 47.88
C SER A 315 -110.57 67.33 48.65
N ILE A 316 -110.83 66.05 48.95
CA ILE A 316 -111.92 65.59 49.82
C ILE A 316 -111.75 66.15 51.24
N VAL A 317 -110.53 66.13 51.79
CA VAL A 317 -110.25 66.71 53.12
C VAL A 317 -110.49 68.22 53.11
N ARG A 318 -110.07 68.94 52.07
CA ARG A 318 -110.36 70.38 51.92
C ARG A 318 -111.85 70.69 51.73
N GLU A 319 -112.60 69.86 50.99
CA GLU A 319 -114.06 70.00 50.85
C GLU A 319 -114.77 69.76 52.18
N TRP A 320 -114.37 68.74 52.94
CA TRP A 320 -114.90 68.47 54.28
C TRP A 320 -114.59 69.60 55.27
N GLU A 321 -113.37 70.17 55.24
CA GLU A 321 -113.00 71.35 56.03
C GLU A 321 -113.83 72.59 55.62
N ALA A 322 -114.15 72.75 54.32
CA ALA A 322 -115.01 73.84 53.83
C ALA A 322 -116.49 73.67 54.26
N GLU A 323 -117.03 72.44 54.27
CA GLU A 323 -118.39 72.15 54.74
C GLU A 323 -118.58 72.40 56.24
N ILE A 324 -117.57 72.07 57.07
CA ILE A 324 -117.59 72.39 58.51
C ILE A 324 -117.63 73.92 58.73
N THR A 325 -116.93 74.67 57.89
CA THR A 325 -116.85 76.13 58.02
C THR A 325 -118.15 76.81 57.56
N ALA A 326 -118.88 76.24 56.59
CA ALA A 326 -120.16 76.75 56.10
C ALA A 326 -121.37 76.33 56.98
N GLY A 327 -121.29 75.19 57.67
CA GLY A 327 -122.35 74.70 58.57
C GLY A 327 -122.46 75.43 59.92
N THR A 328 -121.41 76.14 60.34
CA THR A 328 -121.36 76.77 61.67
C THR A 328 -121.95 78.20 61.71
N GLN A 329 -122.46 78.74 60.58
CA GLN A 329 -123.08 80.08 60.50
C GLN A 329 -124.61 80.09 60.34
N LYS A 330 -125.30 78.94 60.44
CA LYS A 330 -126.78 78.86 60.40
C LYS A 330 -127.35 77.94 61.47
N GLN A 331 -127.23 78.34 62.75
CA GLN A 331 -128.16 77.96 63.82
C GLN A 331 -127.94 78.88 65.04
N ASP A 332 -128.07 80.19 64.82
CA ASP A 332 -128.61 81.13 65.80
C ASP A 332 -130.00 81.52 65.25
N PHE A 333 -131.04 81.15 66.00
CA PHE A 333 -132.45 81.60 66.03
C PHE A 333 -133.45 80.46 66.27
#